data_AF-A0A102D7X6-F1
#
_entry.id   AF-A0A102D7X6-F1
#
_cell.length_a   1.000
_cell.length_b   1.000
_cell.length_c   1.000
_cell.angle_alpha   90.00
_cell.angle_beta   90.00
_cell.angle_gamma   90.00
#
_symmetry.space_group_name_H-M   'P 1'
#
loop_
_entity.id
_entity.type
_entity.pdbx_description
1 polymer ?
#
loop_
_entity_poly.entity_id
_entity_poly.type
_entity_poly.pdbx_seq_one_letter_code
_entity_poly.pdbx_strand_id
1 'polypeptide(L)' 'MIRRIALGLAPLLLAGCSRDSDPGPGGVTQGEARQLDAAAAMLDQRPAAPLVDATVPADLGDGTADLPEPKPKPKH' A
#
# COMPACT_ATOMS: atom_id res chain seq x y z
N MET A 1 -9.74 -43.02 -14.80
CA MET A 1 -10.08 -41.65 -15.25
C MET A 1 -9.76 -40.58 -14.20
N ILE A 2 -10.07 -40.80 -12.92
CA ILE A 2 -9.78 -39.88 -11.78
C ILE A 2 -8.31 -39.43 -11.71
N ARG A 3 -7.35 -40.32 -11.99
CA ARG A 3 -5.90 -40.03 -11.96
C ARG A 3 -5.44 -39.01 -13.03
N ARG A 4 -6.17 -38.88 -14.14
CA ARG A 4 -5.90 -37.87 -15.19
C ARG A 4 -6.48 -36.50 -14.82
N ILE A 5 -7.60 -36.48 -14.10
CA ILE A 5 -8.23 -35.26 -13.60
C ILE A 5 -7.37 -34.62 -12.50
N ALA A 6 -6.84 -35.44 -11.58
CA ALA A 6 -5.95 -34.96 -10.52
C ALA A 6 -4.65 -34.31 -11.06
N LEU A 7 -4.11 -34.81 -12.17
CA LEU A 7 -2.88 -34.29 -12.76
C LEU A 7 -3.09 -32.94 -13.49
N GLY A 8 -4.30 -32.65 -13.97
CA GLY A 8 -4.63 -31.39 -14.63
C GLY A 8 -5.03 -30.25 -13.69
N LEU A 9 -5.49 -30.57 -12.47
CA LEU A 9 -5.96 -29.56 -11.50
C LEU A 9 -4.80 -28.91 -10.72
N ALA A 10 -3.68 -29.62 -10.54
CA ALA A 10 -2.51 -29.15 -9.80
C ALA A 10 -1.96 -27.77 -10.24
N PRO A 11 -1.81 -27.44 -11.54
CA PRO A 11 -1.31 -26.12 -11.95
C PRO A 11 -2.32 -24.97 -11.72
N LEU A 12 -3.63 -25.24 -11.70
CA LEU A 12 -4.64 -24.21 -11.43
C LEU A 12 -4.60 -23.71 -9.99
N LEU A 13 -4.19 -24.56 -9.04
CA LEU A 13 -4.04 -24.15 -7.63
C LEU A 13 -2.82 -23.23 -7.42
N LEU A 14 -1.78 -23.33 -8.26
CA LEU A 14 -0.59 -22.46 -8.16
C LEU A 14 -0.79 -21.07 -8.78
N ALA A 15 -1.70 -20.93 -9.74
CA ALA A 15 -1.96 -19.65 -10.41
C ALA A 15 -2.62 -18.60 -9.49
N GLY A 16 -3.16 -19.01 -8.34
CA GLY A 16 -3.73 -18.10 -7.34
C GLY A 16 -2.72 -17.38 -6.45
N CYS A 17 -1.48 -17.88 -6.35
CA CYS A 17 -0.49 -17.34 -5.42
C CYS A 17 0.24 -16.07 -5.91
N SER A 18 0.08 -15.66 -7.18
CA SER A 18 0.80 -14.49 -7.75
C SER A 18 -0.10 -13.31 -8.10
N ARG A 19 -1.41 -13.53 -8.21
CA ARG A 19 -2.30 -12.57 -8.89
C ARG A 19 -2.47 -11.24 -8.16
N ASP A 20 -2.40 -11.28 -6.84
CA ASP A 20 -2.49 -10.11 -5.96
C ASP A 20 -1.13 -9.72 -5.37
N SER A 21 -0.03 -10.34 -5.78
CA SER A 21 1.31 -10.14 -5.20
C SER A 21 2.30 -9.50 -6.17
N ASP A 22 2.01 -9.53 -7.48
CA ASP A 22 2.79 -8.78 -8.46
C ASP A 22 2.50 -7.26 -8.34
N PRO A 23 3.55 -6.41 -8.20
CA PRO A 23 3.38 -4.97 -8.16
C PRO A 23 2.83 -4.45 -9.50
N GLY A 24 1.73 -3.70 -9.43
CA GLY A 24 1.16 -2.97 -10.56
C GLY A 24 1.81 -1.60 -10.77
N PRO A 25 1.27 -0.77 -11.68
CA PRO A 25 1.71 0.61 -11.87
C PRO A 25 1.69 1.39 -10.56
N GLY A 26 2.77 2.10 -10.24
CA GLY A 26 2.93 2.78 -8.94
C GLY A 26 3.47 1.90 -7.81
N GLY A 27 3.82 0.64 -8.08
CA GLY A 27 4.46 -0.26 -7.10
C GLY A 27 3.49 -0.90 -6.09
N VAL A 28 2.19 -0.65 -6.24
CA VAL A 28 1.14 -1.23 -5.40
C VAL A 28 0.61 -2.51 -6.02
N THR A 29 0.35 -3.52 -5.20
CA THR A 29 -0.29 -4.76 -5.62
C THR A 29 -1.80 -4.58 -5.82
N GLN A 30 -2.45 -5.47 -6.57
CA GLN A 30 -3.91 -5.43 -6.71
C GLN A 30 -4.64 -5.59 -5.36
N GLY A 31 -4.08 -6.37 -4.43
CA GLY A 31 -4.60 -6.52 -3.08
C GLY A 31 -4.49 -5.25 -2.24
N GLU A 32 -3.39 -4.51 -2.37
CA GLU A 32 -3.21 -3.21 -1.71
C GLU A 32 -4.13 -2.14 -2.31
N ALA A 33 -4.23 -2.08 -3.64
CA ALA A 33 -5.11 -1.13 -4.32
C ALA A 33 -6.57 -1.26 -3.88
N ARG A 34 -7.07 -2.50 -3.78
CA ARG A 34 -8.45 -2.77 -3.29
C ARG A 34 -8.66 -2.29 -1.85
N GLN A 35 -7.64 -2.37 -1.00
CA GLN A 35 -7.73 -1.89 0.38
C GLN A 35 -7.74 -0.37 0.45
N LEU A 36 -6.92 0.29 -0.39
CA LEU A 36 -6.93 1.76 -0.55
C LEU A 36 -8.30 2.25 -1.05
N ASP A 37 -8.89 1.58 -2.04
CA ASP A 37 -10.22 1.91 -2.56
C ASP A 37 -11.32 1.75 -1.49
N ALA A 38 -11.24 0.69 -0.69
CA ALA A 38 -12.18 0.48 0.41
C ALA A 38 -12.07 1.59 1.47
N ALA A 39 -10.85 2.02 1.80
CA ALA A 39 -10.63 3.14 2.69
C ALA A 39 -11.17 4.46 2.11
N ALA A 40 -10.96 4.73 0.83
CA ALA A 40 -11.50 5.89 0.14
C ALA A 40 -13.05 5.89 0.16
N ALA A 41 -13.69 4.75 -0.11
CA ALA A 41 -15.14 4.63 -0.04
C ALA A 41 -15.71 4.93 1.36
N MET A 42 -14.97 4.62 2.43
CA MET A 42 -15.35 5.01 3.80
C MET A 42 -15.24 6.53 4.03
N LEU A 43 -14.30 7.21 3.36
CA LEU A 43 -14.18 8.66 3.42
C LEU A 43 -15.33 9.35 2.67
N ASP A 44 -15.72 8.82 1.51
CA ASP A 44 -16.82 9.39 0.70
C ASP A 44 -18.18 9.30 1.40
N GLN A 45 -18.38 8.28 2.24
CA GLN A 45 -19.61 8.10 3.02
C GLN A 45 -19.71 9.04 4.23
N ARG A 46 -18.60 9.68 4.63
CA ARG A 46 -18.61 10.62 5.75
C ARG A 46 -19.25 11.94 5.31
N PRO A 47 -20.08 12.57 6.15
CA PRO A 47 -20.49 13.94 5.93
C PRO A 47 -19.24 14.80 5.72
N ALA A 48 -19.26 15.65 4.68
CA ALA A 48 -18.17 16.57 4.44
C ALA A 48 -17.93 17.37 5.72
N ALA A 49 -16.72 17.23 6.28
CA ALA A 49 -16.31 18.12 7.36
C ALA A 49 -16.33 19.55 6.82
N PRO A 50 -16.66 20.55 7.65
CA PRO A 50 -16.49 21.95 7.26
C PRO A 50 -15.09 22.13 6.69
N LEU A 51 -15.01 22.59 5.44
CA LEU A 51 -13.74 22.92 4.80
C LEU A 51 -13.16 24.10 5.57
N VAL A 52 -12.31 23.80 6.54
CA VAL A 52 -11.39 24.78 7.09
C VAL A 52 -10.29 24.95 6.06
N ASP A 53 -9.89 26.18 5.79
CA ASP A 53 -8.77 26.45 4.89
C ASP A 53 -7.54 25.72 5.46
N ALA A 54 -7.16 24.62 4.81
CA ALA A 54 -6.02 23.83 5.21
C ALA A 54 -4.77 24.60 4.77
N THR A 55 -4.40 25.61 5.55
CA THR A 55 -3.07 26.20 5.43
C THR A 55 -2.08 25.09 5.77
N VAL A 56 -1.45 24.50 4.75
CA VAL A 56 -0.30 23.62 4.94
C VAL A 56 0.76 24.48 5.60
N PRO A 57 1.21 24.18 6.84
CA PRO A 57 2.36 24.85 7.43
C PRO A 57 3.50 24.88 6.41
N ALA A 58 4.05 26.06 6.12
CA ALA A 58 5.14 26.24 5.15
C ALA A 58 6.38 25.36 5.45
N ASP A 59 6.46 24.88 6.69
CA ASP A 59 7.48 23.98 7.22
C ASP A 59 7.34 22.51 6.75
N LEU A 60 6.19 22.09 6.21
CA LEU A 60 6.00 20.72 5.68
C LEU A 60 6.48 20.57 4.22
N GLY A 61 7.07 21.61 3.64
CA GLY A 61 7.23 21.78 2.20
C GLY A 61 8.60 21.49 1.58
N ASP A 62 9.64 21.14 2.35
CA ASP A 62 10.99 20.98 1.77
C ASP A 62 11.57 19.57 1.83
N GLY A 63 10.85 18.60 2.43
CA GLY A 63 11.33 17.21 2.52
C GLY A 63 12.62 17.06 3.34
N THR A 64 13.09 18.13 3.99
CA THR A 64 14.15 18.03 5.00
C THR A 64 13.46 17.76 6.32
N ALA A 65 13.16 16.47 6.55
CA ALA A 65 12.94 16.04 7.92
C ALA A 65 14.21 16.39 8.68
N ASP A 66 14.17 17.45 9.48
CA ASP A 66 15.23 17.88 10.38
C ASP A 66 15.32 16.83 11.50
N LEU A 67 15.83 15.64 11.15
CA LEU A 67 16.13 14.59 12.10
C LEU A 67 17.25 15.14 12.99
N PRO A 68 17.09 15.11 14.32
CA PRO A 68 18.16 15.51 15.21
C PRO A 68 19.42 14.71 14.86
N GLU A 69 20.50 15.42 14.54
CA GLU A 69 21.75 14.80 14.09
C GLU A 69 22.18 13.66 15.04
N PRO A 70 22.59 12.50 14.51
CA PRO A 70 23.11 11.43 15.35
C PRO A 70 24.35 11.93 16.07
N LYS A 71 24.27 12.01 17.41
CA LYS A 71 25.40 12.42 18.26
C LYS A 71 26.65 11.64 17.87
N PRO A 72 27.82 12.30 17.74
CA PRO A 72 29.04 11.64 17.30
C PRO A 72 29.38 10.49 18.25
N LYS A 73 29.54 9.28 17.71
CA LYS A 73 29.98 8.11 18.47
C LYS A 73 31.35 8.42 19.10
N PRO A 74 31.56 8.10 20.38
CA PRO A 74 32.85 8.24 21.01
C PRO A 74 33.87 7.37 20.27
N LYS A 75 35.02 7.96 19.92
CA LYS A 75 36.16 7.22 19.38
C LYS A 75 36.77 6.47 20.57
N HIS A 76 36.66 5.15 20.56
CA HIS A 76 37.48 4.30 21.43
C HIS A 76 38.93 4.33 20.95
#